data_AF-A0A6A5ZUY9-F1
#
_entry.id   AF-A0A6A5ZUY9-F1
#
_cell.length_a   1.000
_cell.length_b   1.000
_cell.length_c   1.000
_cell.angle_alpha   90.00
_cell.angle_beta   90.00
_cell.angle_gamma   90.00
#
_symmetry.space_group_name_H-M   'P 1'
#
loop_
_entity.id
_entity.type
_entity.pdbx_description
1 polymer ?
#
loop_
_entity_poly.entity_id
_entity_poly.type
_entity_poly.pdbx_seq_one_letter_code
_entity_poly.pdbx_strand_id
1 'polypeptide(L)'
;MASASNRGADGRVEKKNKRKALGSTFVRLNADNKVITVHEDLVCSSSPYLKARLQPNRKSLEQDCSICHVNIDALQYEIDYCKTCGENFHNACISKWFSRQNSCPYCRTAWKNTLKYQDHKTWLSADELEIYVAWLYTGNVPAPDQDDMSRSDRDIRLIDAFMLAEEFEDVSFREAIILEMKDLWQTNDSMIKEEGIQEIYDRAPASSILRQFVVDIWTTCCKPDLDYDSFPQQFIVDLMKALMKGRSKTQAEKDAVWARWTGVENAQS
;
A
#
# COMPACT_ATOMS: atom_id res chain seq x y z
N MET A 1 21.47 -9.76 29.23
CA MET A 1 22.11 -8.52 28.74
C MET A 1 21.30 -8.02 27.55
N ALA A 2 21.01 -6.73 27.56
CA ALA A 2 19.88 -6.09 26.88
C ALA A 2 19.95 -6.11 25.34
N SER A 3 18.83 -6.42 24.70
CA SER A 3 18.52 -6.04 23.32
C SER A 3 17.58 -4.84 23.35
N ALA A 4 18.17 -3.65 23.21
CA ALA A 4 17.45 -2.39 23.16
C ALA A 4 16.66 -2.27 21.84
N SER A 5 15.36 -2.02 21.99
CA SER A 5 14.48 -1.62 20.89
C SER A 5 14.79 -0.16 20.54
N ASN A 6 15.41 0.07 19.38
CA ASN A 6 15.63 1.42 18.87
C ASN A 6 14.28 2.00 18.42
N ARG A 7 13.76 2.95 19.20
CA ARG A 7 12.62 3.80 18.85
C ARG A 7 13.16 5.09 18.25
N GLY A 8 12.78 5.42 17.02
CA GLY A 8 12.82 6.80 16.52
C GLY A 8 11.78 7.64 17.27
N ALA A 9 12.11 8.91 17.52
CA ALA A 9 11.32 9.82 18.37
C ALA A 9 9.97 10.29 17.77
N ASP A 10 9.60 9.81 16.58
CA ASP A 10 8.52 10.38 15.76
C ASP A 10 7.31 9.43 15.56
N GLY A 11 7.30 8.23 16.15
CA GLY A 11 6.17 7.30 16.03
C GLY A 11 5.85 6.82 14.59
N ARG A 12 6.61 7.26 13.59
CA ARG A 12 6.54 6.82 12.20
C ARG A 12 6.85 5.34 12.13
N VAL A 13 5.99 4.56 11.48
CA VAL A 13 6.25 3.13 11.20
C VAL A 13 7.43 3.07 10.25
N GLU A 14 8.64 2.90 10.79
CA GLU A 14 9.78 2.47 10.00
C GLU A 14 9.42 1.09 9.44
N LYS A 15 9.02 1.05 8.16
CA LYS A 15 9.11 -0.20 7.41
C LYS A 15 10.55 -0.64 7.57
N LYS A 16 10.78 -1.71 8.35
CA LYS A 16 12.03 -2.46 8.28
C LYS A 16 12.08 -3.05 6.88
N ASN A 17 12.45 -2.23 5.90
CA ASN A 17 12.90 -2.65 4.60
C ASN A 17 14.22 -3.36 4.88
N LYS A 18 14.13 -4.60 5.39
CA LYS A 18 15.19 -5.59 5.25
C LYS A 18 15.47 -5.56 3.75
N ARG A 19 16.64 -5.03 3.38
CA ARG A 19 17.05 -4.80 1.99
C ARG A 19 16.78 -6.10 1.22
N LYS A 20 15.67 -6.15 0.47
CA LYS A 20 15.38 -7.27 -0.42
C LYS A 20 16.23 -7.04 -1.65
N ALA A 21 16.94 -8.06 -2.10
CA ALA A 21 17.53 -8.05 -3.42
C ALA A 21 16.35 -7.98 -4.41
N LEU A 22 16.19 -6.84 -5.07
CA LEU A 22 15.11 -6.67 -6.04
C LEU A 22 15.47 -7.50 -7.27
N GLY A 23 14.56 -8.37 -7.72
CA GLY A 23 14.78 -9.17 -8.92
C GLY A 23 14.98 -8.29 -10.17
N SER A 24 15.56 -8.86 -11.23
CA SER A 24 15.90 -8.15 -12.47
C SER A 24 14.69 -7.78 -13.34
N THR A 25 13.50 -8.24 -12.97
CA THR A 25 12.28 -8.08 -13.76
C THR A 25 11.54 -6.80 -13.36
N PHE A 26 11.15 -6.04 -14.38
CA PHE A 26 10.35 -4.83 -14.23
C PHE A 26 8.95 -5.03 -14.81
N VAL A 27 7.97 -4.38 -14.18
CA VAL A 27 6.61 -4.23 -14.69
C VAL A 27 6.38 -2.77 -15.05
N ARG A 28 5.63 -2.56 -16.14
CA ARG A 28 5.12 -1.24 -16.54
C ARG A 28 3.68 -1.14 -16.09
N LEU A 29 3.42 -0.17 -15.22
CA LEU A 29 2.09 0.20 -14.74
C LEU A 29 1.65 1.45 -15.52
N ASN A 30 0.45 1.39 -16.09
CA ASN A 30 -0.11 2.49 -16.89
C ASN A 30 -1.15 3.25 -16.07
N ALA A 31 -1.15 4.58 -16.16
CA ALA A 31 -2.15 5.45 -15.55
C ALA A 31 -2.39 6.64 -16.48
N ASP A 32 -3.64 6.81 -16.95
CA ASP A 32 -4.08 7.79 -17.96
C ASP A 32 -3.14 7.99 -19.17
N ASN A 33 -2.10 8.81 -19.00
CA ASN A 33 -1.12 9.20 -20.02
C ASN A 33 0.34 8.93 -19.61
N LYS A 34 0.59 8.27 -18.48
CA LYS A 34 1.92 8.01 -17.93
C LYS A 34 2.13 6.52 -17.69
N VAL A 35 3.31 6.07 -18.09
CA VAL A 35 3.77 4.70 -17.81
C VAL A 35 4.89 4.76 -16.78
N ILE A 36 4.69 4.10 -15.65
CA ILE A 36 5.66 4.01 -14.56
C ILE A 36 6.26 2.61 -14.54
N THR A 37 7.59 2.53 -14.45
CA THR A 37 8.31 1.25 -14.40
C THR A 37 8.74 0.97 -12.96
N VAL A 38 8.38 -0.20 -12.45
CA VAL A 38 8.70 -0.64 -11.07
C VAL A 38 9.22 -2.07 -11.07
N HIS A 39 10.04 -2.42 -10.08
CA HIS A 39 10.49 -3.82 -9.90
C HIS A 39 9.29 -4.73 -9.61
N GLU A 40 9.14 -5.81 -10.38
CA GLU A 40 8.01 -6.75 -10.27
C GLU A 40 7.93 -7.34 -8.85
N ASP A 41 9.08 -7.72 -8.30
CA ASP A 41 9.17 -8.31 -6.96
C ASP A 41 8.87 -7.31 -5.84
N LEU A 42 9.19 -6.03 -6.05
CA LEU A 42 8.88 -4.98 -5.08
C LEU A 42 7.37 -4.84 -4.92
N VAL A 43 6.68 -4.63 -6.03
CA VAL A 43 5.23 -4.42 -6.04
C VAL A 43 4.47 -5.68 -5.62
N CYS A 44 4.87 -6.87 -6.09
CA CYS A 44 4.25 -8.14 -5.70
C CYS A 44 4.50 -8.50 -4.24
N SER A 45 5.57 -7.98 -3.61
CA SER A 45 5.82 -8.23 -2.20
C SER A 45 4.94 -7.39 -1.28
N SER A 46 4.32 -6.33 -1.81
CA SER A 46 3.48 -5.41 -1.07
C SER A 46 1.99 -5.65 -1.37
N SER A 47 1.64 -5.83 -2.64
CA SER A 47 0.26 -6.03 -3.10
C SER A 47 -0.03 -7.51 -3.43
N PRO A 48 -0.92 -8.18 -2.67
CA PRO A 48 -1.43 -9.52 -3.01
C PRO A 48 -2.17 -9.54 -4.35
N TYR A 49 -2.98 -8.50 -4.62
CA TYR A 49 -3.72 -8.34 -5.87
C TYR A 49 -2.80 -8.38 -7.10
N LEU A 50 -1.70 -7.62 -7.06
CA LEU A 50 -0.72 -7.56 -8.15
C LEU A 50 0.13 -8.82 -8.19
N LYS A 51 0.48 -9.41 -7.05
CA LYS A 51 1.17 -10.71 -7.01
C LYS A 51 0.37 -11.81 -7.72
N ALA A 52 -0.93 -11.89 -7.49
CA ALA A 52 -1.79 -12.89 -8.13
C ALA A 52 -1.83 -12.73 -9.67
N ARG A 53 -1.74 -11.49 -10.17
CA ARG A 53 -1.79 -11.18 -11.61
C ARG A 53 -0.43 -11.27 -12.30
N LEU A 54 0.62 -10.80 -11.64
CA LEU A 54 1.98 -10.75 -12.18
C LEU A 54 2.74 -12.06 -11.96
N GLN A 55 2.48 -12.77 -10.87
CA GLN A 55 3.20 -13.98 -10.48
C GLN A 55 2.28 -15.19 -10.24
N PRO A 56 1.26 -15.47 -11.10
CA PRO A 56 0.22 -16.46 -10.81
C PRO A 56 0.77 -17.88 -10.61
N ASN A 57 1.86 -18.21 -11.30
CA ASN A 57 2.45 -19.54 -11.27
C ASN A 57 3.75 -19.61 -10.46
N ARG A 58 4.21 -18.51 -9.84
CA ARG A 58 5.51 -18.51 -9.14
C ARG A 58 5.40 -19.37 -7.88
N LYS A 59 6.32 -20.33 -7.73
CA LYS A 59 6.40 -21.17 -6.53
C LYS A 59 6.89 -20.37 -5.33
N SER A 60 6.67 -20.91 -4.12
CA SER A 60 7.21 -20.32 -2.89
C SER A 60 8.74 -20.26 -2.91
N LEU A 61 9.32 -19.38 -2.08
CA LEU A 61 10.77 -19.24 -1.93
C LEU A 61 11.37 -20.26 -0.94
N GLU A 62 10.56 -21.15 -0.36
CA GLU A 62 11.01 -22.14 0.64
C GLU A 62 11.80 -23.31 0.04
N GLN A 63 12.10 -23.24 -1.26
CA GLN A 63 12.77 -24.29 -2.02
C GLN A 63 14.25 -23.97 -2.24
N ASP A 64 15.02 -24.99 -2.63
CA ASP A 64 16.41 -24.81 -3.03
C ASP A 64 16.54 -24.58 -4.54
N CYS A 65 17.53 -23.78 -4.93
CA CYS A 65 17.85 -23.54 -6.34
C CYS A 65 18.29 -24.85 -7.00
N SER A 66 17.60 -25.29 -8.05
CA SER A 66 17.88 -26.59 -8.67
C SER A 66 19.20 -26.65 -9.48
N ILE A 67 19.96 -25.54 -9.53
CA ILE A 67 21.27 -25.47 -10.21
C ILE A 67 22.42 -25.64 -9.21
N CYS A 68 22.35 -24.95 -8.05
CA CYS A 68 23.42 -24.95 -7.06
C CYS A 68 23.07 -25.69 -5.76
N HIS A 69 21.80 -26.08 -5.58
CA HIS A 69 21.28 -26.74 -4.37
C HIS A 69 21.46 -25.90 -3.08
N VAL A 70 21.47 -24.57 -3.23
CA VAL A 70 21.46 -23.61 -2.12
C VAL A 70 20.07 -22.98 -2.04
N ASN A 71 19.65 -22.63 -0.82
CA ASN A 71 18.36 -22.05 -0.53
C ASN A 71 18.05 -20.77 -1.34
N ILE A 72 16.79 -20.63 -1.77
CA ILE A 72 16.27 -19.43 -2.41
C ILE A 72 15.95 -18.37 -1.34
N ASP A 73 16.87 -17.44 -1.13
CA ASP A 73 16.70 -16.32 -0.20
C ASP A 73 16.73 -14.98 -0.93
N ALA A 74 15.57 -14.34 -1.09
CA ALA A 74 15.41 -13.02 -1.73
C ALA A 74 15.96 -11.85 -0.87
N LEU A 75 16.39 -12.09 0.36
CA LEU A 75 17.15 -11.12 1.15
C LEU A 75 18.64 -11.15 0.83
N GLN A 76 19.15 -12.27 0.33
CA GLN A 76 20.58 -12.47 0.05
C GLN A 76 20.90 -12.41 -1.44
N TYR A 77 19.97 -12.87 -2.30
CA TYR A 77 20.23 -13.06 -3.72
C TYR A 77 19.10 -12.50 -4.56
N GLU A 78 19.44 -11.95 -5.72
CA GLU A 78 18.45 -11.69 -6.77
C GLU A 78 17.89 -13.02 -7.28
N ILE A 79 16.56 -13.11 -7.37
CA ILE A 79 15.85 -14.32 -7.76
C ILE A 79 15.10 -14.05 -9.06
N ASP A 80 15.29 -14.94 -10.04
CA ASP A 80 14.41 -15.04 -11.20
C ASP A 80 13.60 -16.32 -11.13
N TYR A 81 12.52 -16.37 -11.89
CA TYR A 81 11.68 -17.56 -11.93
C TYR A 81 11.17 -17.88 -13.33
N CYS A 82 10.94 -19.16 -13.58
CA CYS A 82 10.40 -19.61 -14.86
C CYS A 82 8.93 -19.23 -14.95
N LYS A 83 8.54 -18.42 -15.95
CA LYS A 83 7.14 -18.03 -16.15
C LYS A 83 6.23 -19.20 -16.55
N THR A 84 6.78 -20.32 -17.03
CA THR A 84 6.02 -21.52 -17.41
C THR A 84 5.75 -22.44 -16.21
N CYS A 85 6.79 -22.86 -15.49
CA CYS A 85 6.65 -23.85 -14.41
C CYS A 85 6.75 -23.25 -13.00
N GLY A 86 7.03 -21.96 -12.87
CA GLY A 86 7.07 -21.26 -11.58
C GLY A 86 8.36 -21.40 -10.78
N GLU A 87 9.32 -22.21 -11.25
CA GLU A 87 10.52 -22.56 -10.51
C GLU A 87 11.43 -21.34 -10.30
N ASN A 88 11.87 -21.10 -9.06
CA ASN A 88 12.78 -20.02 -8.69
C ASN A 88 14.26 -20.45 -8.81
N PHE A 89 15.11 -19.51 -9.22
CA PHE A 89 16.55 -19.67 -9.35
C PHE A 89 17.25 -18.41 -8.88
N HIS A 90 18.45 -18.52 -8.31
CA HIS A 90 19.32 -17.35 -8.18
C HIS A 90 19.63 -16.81 -9.57
N ASN A 91 19.52 -15.48 -9.76
CA ASN A 91 19.80 -14.81 -11.03
C ASN A 91 21.18 -15.19 -11.56
N ALA A 92 22.21 -15.24 -10.70
CA ALA A 92 23.56 -15.62 -11.09
C ALA A 92 23.66 -17.07 -11.60
N CYS A 93 22.87 -18.00 -11.04
CA CYS A 93 22.85 -19.40 -11.47
C CYS A 93 22.17 -19.53 -12.83
N ILE A 94 20.99 -18.92 -13.00
CA ILE A 94 20.23 -19.03 -14.24
C ILE A 94 20.90 -18.25 -15.39
N SER A 95 21.53 -17.10 -15.11
CA SER A 95 22.31 -16.34 -16.10
C SER A 95 23.48 -17.16 -16.63
N LYS A 96 24.21 -17.88 -15.76
CA LYS A 96 25.26 -18.82 -16.18
C LYS A 96 24.70 -19.95 -17.03
N TRP A 97 23.51 -20.46 -16.70
CA TRP A 97 22.85 -21.50 -17.48
C TRP A 97 22.52 -21.04 -18.91
N PHE A 98 22.02 -19.81 -19.07
CA PHE A 98 21.67 -19.25 -20.38
C PHE A 98 22.85 -19.09 -21.34
N SER A 99 24.09 -19.00 -20.84
CA SER A 99 25.28 -19.04 -21.69
C SER A 99 25.42 -20.34 -22.49
N ARG A 100 24.74 -21.41 -22.07
CA ARG A 100 24.76 -22.72 -22.71
C ARG A 100 23.42 -23.08 -23.35
N GLN A 101 22.32 -22.84 -22.66
CA GLN A 101 20.97 -23.21 -23.10
C GLN A 101 19.95 -22.17 -22.65
N ASN A 102 19.18 -21.61 -23.59
CA ASN A 102 18.12 -20.64 -23.27
C ASN A 102 16.78 -21.34 -22.90
N SER A 103 16.84 -22.29 -21.97
CA SER A 103 15.67 -23.05 -21.49
C SER A 103 15.70 -23.16 -19.97
N CYS A 104 14.54 -23.37 -19.35
CA CYS A 104 14.46 -23.61 -17.91
C CYS A 104 15.16 -24.93 -17.53
N PRO A 105 16.09 -24.94 -16.57
CA PRO A 105 16.75 -26.17 -16.12
C PRO A 105 15.78 -27.23 -15.57
N TYR A 106 14.65 -26.79 -15.03
CA TYR A 106 13.66 -27.65 -14.39
C TYR A 106 12.68 -28.26 -15.40
N CYS A 107 11.95 -27.42 -16.14
CA CYS A 107 10.90 -27.89 -17.07
C CYS A 107 11.34 -27.96 -18.54
N ARG A 108 12.56 -27.54 -18.86
CA ARG A 108 13.18 -27.52 -20.20
C ARG A 108 12.46 -26.66 -21.25
N THR A 109 11.40 -25.94 -20.87
CA THR A 109 10.72 -25.00 -21.77
C THR A 109 11.64 -23.79 -22.04
N ALA A 110 11.59 -23.25 -23.27
CA ALA A 110 12.31 -22.04 -23.64
C ALA A 110 12.06 -20.90 -22.64
N TRP A 111 13.12 -20.21 -22.23
CA TRP A 111 12.99 -19.15 -21.24
C TRP A 111 12.37 -17.90 -21.85
N LYS A 112 11.31 -17.38 -21.22
CA LYS A 112 10.61 -16.16 -21.66
C LYS A 112 11.03 -15.00 -20.77
N ASN A 113 11.88 -14.13 -21.29
CA ASN A 113 12.23 -12.87 -20.65
C ASN A 113 11.34 -11.76 -21.23
N THR A 114 10.11 -11.66 -20.73
CA THR A 114 9.18 -10.63 -21.18
C THR A 114 9.02 -9.60 -20.07
N LEU A 115 9.38 -8.34 -20.36
CA LEU A 115 8.83 -7.20 -19.64
C LEU A 115 7.31 -7.34 -19.67
N LYS A 116 6.68 -7.44 -18.49
CA LYS A 116 5.23 -7.51 -18.42
C LYS A 116 4.69 -6.10 -18.58
N TYR A 117 3.97 -5.88 -19.67
CA TYR A 117 3.07 -4.74 -19.80
C TYR A 117 1.76 -5.16 -19.13
N GLN A 118 1.39 -4.47 -18.04
CA GLN A 118 0.02 -4.55 -17.55
C GLN A 118 -0.65 -3.21 -17.79
N ASP A 119 -1.61 -3.23 -18.70
CA ASP A 119 -2.59 -2.17 -18.84
C ASP A 119 -3.55 -2.30 -17.66
N HIS A 120 -3.16 -1.72 -16.53
CA HIS A 120 -4.09 -1.46 -15.46
C HIS A 120 -4.89 -0.24 -15.89
N LYS A 121 -5.99 -0.49 -16.60
CA LYS A 121 -6.99 0.53 -16.89
C LYS A 121 -7.81 0.77 -15.62
N THR A 122 -7.13 1.24 -14.58
CA THR A 122 -7.75 1.69 -13.35
C THR A 122 -8.16 3.14 -13.52
N TRP A 123 -9.11 3.59 -12.73
CA TRP A 123 -9.56 5.00 -12.63
C TRP A 123 -8.49 5.91 -11.98
N LEU A 124 -7.22 5.54 -12.07
CA LEU A 124 -6.12 6.23 -11.40
C LEU A 124 -5.54 7.28 -12.33
N SER A 125 -5.33 8.47 -11.77
CA SER A 125 -4.45 9.45 -12.37
C SER A 125 -2.98 9.00 -12.22
N ALA A 126 -2.09 9.70 -12.92
CA ALA A 126 -0.66 9.46 -12.78
C ALA A 126 -0.16 9.70 -11.34
N ASP A 127 -0.81 10.60 -10.59
CA ASP A 127 -0.34 11.07 -9.31
C ASP A 127 -0.48 10.01 -8.21
N GLU A 128 -1.58 9.25 -8.15
CA GLU A 128 -1.74 8.20 -7.14
C GLU A 128 -0.71 7.08 -7.32
N LEU A 129 -0.45 6.73 -8.57
CA LEU A 129 0.50 5.68 -8.89
C LEU A 129 1.94 6.12 -8.56
N GLU A 130 2.26 7.40 -8.73
CA GLU A 130 3.53 7.98 -8.29
C GLU A 130 3.68 7.94 -6.78
N ILE A 131 2.64 8.28 -6.02
CA ILE A 131 2.63 8.17 -4.55
C ILE A 131 2.90 6.73 -4.13
N TYR A 132 2.18 5.78 -4.72
CA TYR A 132 2.34 4.37 -4.40
C TYR A 132 3.75 3.86 -4.70
N VAL A 133 4.29 4.17 -5.88
CA VAL A 133 5.63 3.76 -6.27
C VAL A 133 6.69 4.43 -5.39
N ALA A 134 6.58 5.71 -5.11
CA ALA A 134 7.49 6.40 -4.19
C ALA A 134 7.46 5.77 -2.78
N TRP A 135 6.28 5.45 -2.27
CA TRP A 135 6.12 4.76 -0.99
C TRP A 135 6.73 3.35 -1.01
N LEU A 136 6.57 2.59 -2.10
CA LEU A 136 7.15 1.24 -2.20
C LEU A 136 8.66 1.24 -1.99
N TYR A 137 9.36 2.22 -2.58
CA TYR A 137 10.81 2.35 -2.47
C TYR A 137 11.26 2.97 -1.14
N THR A 138 10.57 4.00 -0.67
CA THR A 138 11.04 4.82 0.46
C THR A 138 10.44 4.41 1.80
N GLY A 139 9.30 3.71 1.78
CA GLY A 139 8.46 3.46 2.95
C GLY A 139 7.69 4.69 3.45
N ASN A 140 7.83 5.84 2.79
CA ASN A 140 7.21 7.10 3.19
C ASN A 140 6.25 7.59 2.12
N VAL A 141 5.08 8.07 2.54
CA VAL A 141 4.15 8.75 1.64
C VAL A 141 4.78 10.10 1.29
N PRO A 142 5.01 10.41 0.00
CA PRO A 142 5.61 11.69 -0.37
C PRO A 142 4.70 12.85 0.03
N ALA A 143 5.28 13.87 0.65
CA ALA A 143 4.59 15.14 0.86
C ALA A 143 4.40 15.84 -0.50
N PRO A 144 3.30 16.59 -0.71
CA PRO A 144 3.16 17.43 -1.88
C PRO A 144 4.19 18.58 -1.85
N ASP A 145 4.58 19.06 -3.03
CA ASP A 145 5.43 20.26 -3.14
C ASP A 145 4.70 21.46 -2.54
N GLN A 146 5.42 22.28 -1.75
CA GLN A 146 4.82 23.24 -0.82
C GLN A 146 4.18 24.47 -1.51
N ASP A 147 4.45 24.70 -2.79
CA ASP A 147 4.20 25.99 -3.43
C ASP A 147 2.86 26.11 -4.20
N ASP A 148 2.04 25.05 -4.36
CA ASP A 148 0.89 25.12 -5.28
C ASP A 148 -0.38 24.33 -4.91
N MET A 149 -0.46 23.69 -3.73
CA MET A 149 -1.56 22.77 -3.42
C MET A 149 -2.50 23.31 -2.33
N SER A 150 -3.80 23.41 -2.64
CA SER A 150 -4.80 23.76 -1.64
C SER A 150 -4.97 22.62 -0.63
N ARG A 151 -5.53 22.93 0.55
CA ARG A 151 -5.79 21.90 1.57
C ARG A 151 -6.72 20.80 1.08
N SER A 152 -7.78 21.15 0.34
CA SER A 152 -8.73 20.17 -0.19
C SER A 152 -8.04 19.23 -1.18
N ASP A 153 -7.12 19.75 -2.01
CA ASP A 153 -6.32 18.93 -2.93
C ASP A 153 -5.42 17.93 -2.18
N ARG A 154 -4.85 18.33 -1.03
CA ARG A 154 -4.05 17.43 -0.18
C ARG A 154 -4.88 16.29 0.41
N ASP A 155 -6.08 16.61 0.90
CA ASP A 155 -7.00 15.61 1.45
C ASP A 155 -7.46 14.63 0.35
N ILE A 156 -7.88 15.16 -0.81
CA ILE A 156 -8.29 14.38 -1.98
C ILE A 156 -7.17 13.45 -2.45
N ARG A 157 -5.93 13.95 -2.56
CA ARG A 157 -4.76 13.15 -2.92
C ARG A 157 -4.54 11.95 -2.00
N LEU A 158 -4.74 12.10 -0.69
CA LEU A 158 -4.61 10.98 0.26
C LEU A 158 -5.81 10.02 0.18
N ILE A 159 -7.02 10.53 -0.05
CA ILE A 159 -8.23 9.74 -0.28
C ILE A 159 -8.06 8.85 -1.52
N ASP A 160 -7.53 9.41 -2.60
CA ASP A 160 -7.24 8.69 -3.83
C ASP A 160 -6.18 7.61 -3.64
N ALA A 161 -5.08 7.95 -2.95
CA ALA A 161 -4.05 6.98 -2.58
C ALA A 161 -4.60 5.85 -1.67
N PHE A 162 -5.54 6.16 -0.77
CA PHE A 162 -6.21 5.15 0.06
C PHE A 162 -7.04 4.20 -0.81
N MET A 163 -7.84 4.73 -1.73
CA MET A 163 -8.66 3.91 -2.63
C MET A 163 -7.79 3.01 -3.51
N LEU A 164 -6.63 3.50 -3.95
CA LEU A 164 -5.63 2.69 -4.64
C LEU A 164 -5.09 1.55 -3.74
N ALA A 165 -4.80 1.84 -2.48
CA ALA A 165 -4.35 0.83 -1.52
C ALA A 165 -5.38 -0.30 -1.35
N GLU A 166 -6.67 0.05 -1.30
CA GLU A 166 -7.77 -0.91 -1.25
C GLU A 166 -7.84 -1.76 -2.52
N GLU A 167 -7.76 -1.13 -3.69
CA GLU A 167 -7.79 -1.83 -4.97
C GLU A 167 -6.60 -2.80 -5.11
N PHE A 168 -5.43 -2.40 -4.65
CA PHE A 168 -4.23 -3.24 -4.67
C PHE A 168 -4.16 -4.22 -3.50
N GLU A 169 -5.14 -4.22 -2.61
CA GLU A 169 -5.16 -5.04 -1.40
C GLU A 169 -3.88 -4.85 -0.55
N ASP A 170 -3.26 -3.66 -0.62
CA ASP A 170 -1.99 -3.34 0.03
C ASP A 170 -2.24 -2.70 1.40
N VAL A 171 -2.39 -3.58 2.41
CA VAL A 171 -2.67 -3.19 3.79
C VAL A 171 -1.60 -2.26 4.35
N SER A 172 -0.33 -2.51 4.04
CA SER A 172 0.78 -1.70 4.55
C SER A 172 0.80 -0.30 3.94
N PHE A 173 0.45 -0.16 2.66
CA PHE A 173 0.30 1.15 2.03
C PHE A 173 -0.87 1.91 2.64
N ARG A 174 -2.01 1.24 2.79
CA ARG A 174 -3.20 1.81 3.42
C ARG A 174 -2.91 2.35 4.83
N GLU A 175 -2.22 1.56 5.66
CA GLU A 175 -1.81 1.99 7.01
C GLU A 175 -0.90 3.22 6.97
N ALA A 176 0.02 3.30 6.00
CA ALA A 176 0.88 4.46 5.82
C ALA A 176 0.08 5.72 5.45
N ILE A 177 -0.94 5.58 4.59
CA ILE A 177 -1.84 6.68 4.23
C ILE A 177 -2.68 7.13 5.45
N ILE A 178 -3.20 6.20 6.24
CA ILE A 178 -3.93 6.52 7.48
C ILE A 178 -3.05 7.30 8.46
N LEU A 179 -1.78 6.90 8.60
CA LEU A 179 -0.83 7.61 9.47
C LEU A 179 -0.57 9.04 8.97
N GLU A 180 -0.42 9.22 7.67
CA GLU A 180 -0.26 10.55 7.07
C GLU A 180 -1.54 11.40 7.29
N MET A 181 -2.73 10.85 7.03
CA MET A 181 -4.00 11.53 7.31
C MET A 181 -4.11 11.93 8.79
N LYS A 182 -3.72 11.04 9.70
CA LYS A 182 -3.71 11.31 11.14
C LYS A 182 -2.84 12.52 11.47
N ASP A 183 -1.60 12.52 10.99
CA ASP A 183 -0.65 13.61 11.25
C ASP A 183 -1.20 14.94 10.72
N LEU A 184 -1.73 14.96 9.49
CA LEU A 184 -2.30 16.17 8.90
C LEU A 184 -3.52 16.70 9.64
N TRP A 185 -4.41 15.82 10.11
CA TRP A 185 -5.64 16.25 10.77
C TRP A 185 -5.42 16.61 12.24
N GLN A 186 -4.42 16.03 12.90
CA GLN A 186 -4.07 16.39 14.29
C GLN A 186 -3.26 17.70 14.37
N THR A 187 -2.38 17.96 13.41
CA THR A 187 -1.51 19.16 13.43
C THR A 187 -2.23 20.45 13.03
N ASN A 188 -3.24 20.38 12.16
CA ASN A 188 -3.88 21.56 11.56
C ASN A 188 -5.21 21.99 12.21
N ASP A 189 -5.57 21.43 13.39
CA ASP A 189 -6.80 21.72 14.18
C ASP A 189 -8.12 21.78 13.36
N SER A 190 -8.14 21.09 12.23
CA SER A 190 -9.27 21.07 11.33
C SER A 190 -9.25 19.72 10.65
N MET A 191 -10.42 19.11 10.55
CA MET A 191 -10.61 17.82 9.88
C MET A 191 -10.63 17.99 8.36
N ILE A 192 -10.68 16.86 7.66
CA ILE A 192 -11.10 16.80 6.25
C ILE A 192 -12.34 17.69 6.02
N LYS A 193 -12.34 18.44 4.93
CA LYS A 193 -13.44 19.34 4.56
C LYS A 193 -14.59 18.61 3.87
N GLU A 194 -15.72 19.30 3.71
CA GLU A 194 -16.91 18.86 3.01
C GLU A 194 -16.61 18.26 1.62
N GLU A 195 -15.68 18.87 0.86
CA GLU A 195 -15.35 18.38 -0.49
C GLU A 195 -14.70 17.00 -0.46
N GLY A 196 -13.81 16.75 0.49
CA GLY A 196 -13.18 15.44 0.65
C GLY A 196 -14.19 14.38 1.11
N ILE A 197 -15.15 14.74 1.97
CA ILE A 197 -16.23 13.83 2.37
C ILE A 197 -17.13 13.49 1.19
N GLN A 198 -17.47 14.49 0.37
CA GLN A 198 -18.24 14.30 -0.86
C GLN A 198 -17.54 13.31 -1.79
N GLU A 199 -16.25 13.51 -2.04
CA GLU A 199 -15.44 12.63 -2.89
C GLU A 199 -15.45 11.16 -2.41
N ILE A 200 -15.29 10.94 -1.10
CA ILE A 200 -15.36 9.60 -0.50
C ILE A 200 -16.73 8.96 -0.73
N TYR A 201 -17.82 9.72 -0.49
CA TYR A 201 -19.17 9.19 -0.55
C TYR A 201 -19.72 9.04 -1.97
N ASP A 202 -19.13 9.71 -2.96
CA ASP A 202 -19.48 9.53 -4.37
C ASP A 202 -18.81 8.28 -4.96
N ARG A 203 -17.57 7.98 -4.55
CA ARG A 203 -16.77 6.91 -5.18
C ARG A 203 -16.72 5.61 -4.39
N ALA A 204 -16.65 5.68 -3.06
CA ALA A 204 -16.49 4.48 -2.25
C ALA A 204 -17.84 3.77 -2.05
N PRO A 205 -17.95 2.43 -2.13
CA PRO A 205 -19.20 1.74 -1.82
C PRO A 205 -19.58 1.86 -0.33
N ALA A 206 -20.84 1.60 0.02
CA ALA A 206 -21.31 1.68 1.41
C ALA A 206 -20.58 0.72 2.37
N SER A 207 -20.02 -0.38 1.86
CA SER A 207 -19.18 -1.31 2.62
C SER A 207 -17.72 -0.88 2.77
N SER A 208 -17.33 0.25 2.18
CA SER A 208 -15.95 0.73 2.18
C SER A 208 -15.46 1.01 3.61
N ILE A 209 -14.27 0.52 3.91
CA ILE A 209 -13.59 0.84 5.17
C ILE A 209 -13.20 2.32 5.26
N LEU A 210 -13.05 3.02 4.12
CA LEU A 210 -12.74 4.45 4.11
C LEU A 210 -13.90 5.27 4.69
N ARG A 211 -15.14 4.92 4.34
CA ARG A 211 -16.34 5.54 4.93
C ARG A 211 -16.39 5.29 6.45
N GLN A 212 -16.11 4.05 6.88
CA GLN A 212 -16.07 3.70 8.29
C GLN A 212 -14.96 4.48 9.03
N PHE A 213 -13.76 4.54 8.46
CA PHE A 213 -12.63 5.28 9.00
C PHE A 213 -12.99 6.74 9.23
N VAL A 214 -13.47 7.42 8.19
CA VAL A 214 -13.82 8.83 8.27
C VAL A 214 -14.91 9.08 9.31
N VAL A 215 -15.99 8.30 9.31
CA VAL A 215 -17.04 8.39 10.34
C VAL A 215 -16.45 8.22 11.74
N ASP A 216 -15.59 7.21 11.93
CA ASP A 216 -14.98 6.94 13.23
C ASP A 216 -14.08 8.10 13.68
N ILE A 217 -13.27 8.68 12.81
CA ILE A 217 -12.46 9.86 13.16
C ILE A 217 -13.38 11.03 13.50
N TRP A 218 -14.42 11.28 12.72
CA TRP A 218 -15.37 12.37 12.99
C TRP A 218 -16.08 12.22 14.34
N THR A 219 -16.46 11.00 14.74
CA THR A 219 -17.03 10.77 16.08
C THR A 219 -16.05 11.02 17.22
N THR A 220 -14.73 10.96 16.98
CA THR A 220 -13.71 11.27 18.01
C THR A 220 -13.47 12.78 18.18
N CYS A 221 -13.66 13.55 17.10
CA CYS A 221 -13.36 14.98 17.06
C CYS A 221 -14.60 15.88 17.20
N CYS A 222 -15.80 15.30 17.22
CA CYS A 222 -17.13 15.93 17.25
C CYS A 222 -17.13 17.41 17.67
N LYS A 223 -17.21 18.31 16.68
CA LYS A 223 -17.49 19.74 16.91
C LYS A 223 -19.01 19.92 16.93
N PRO A 224 -19.60 20.53 17.97
CA PRO A 224 -21.05 20.69 18.08
C PRO A 224 -21.66 21.64 17.03
N ASP A 225 -20.84 22.46 16.37
CA ASP A 225 -21.30 23.54 15.48
C ASP A 225 -21.14 23.20 13.98
N LEU A 226 -21.33 21.94 13.59
CA LEU A 226 -21.24 21.55 12.19
C LEU A 226 -22.48 21.98 11.40
N ASP A 227 -22.25 22.61 10.26
CA ASP A 227 -23.29 22.82 9.25
C ASP A 227 -23.53 21.48 8.55
N TYR A 228 -24.52 20.71 9.03
CA TYR A 228 -24.83 19.39 8.49
C TYR A 228 -25.33 19.45 7.04
N ASP A 229 -25.86 20.59 6.57
CA ASP A 229 -26.43 20.71 5.23
C ASP A 229 -25.36 20.75 4.13
N SER A 230 -24.09 21.00 4.49
CA SER A 230 -22.96 21.00 3.55
C SER A 230 -22.37 19.62 3.27
N PHE A 231 -22.81 18.58 3.97
CA PHE A 231 -22.26 17.22 3.84
C PHE A 231 -23.20 16.25 3.09
N PRO A 232 -22.66 15.17 2.49
CA PRO A 232 -23.48 14.13 1.89
C PRO A 232 -24.48 13.53 2.86
N GLN A 233 -25.75 13.40 2.45
CA GLN A 233 -26.82 12.87 3.31
C GLN A 233 -26.46 11.49 3.89
N GLN A 234 -25.84 10.62 3.10
CA GLN A 234 -25.45 9.29 3.55
C GLN A 234 -24.34 9.34 4.61
N PHE A 235 -23.44 10.31 4.55
CA PHE A 235 -22.43 10.52 5.59
C PHE A 235 -23.08 10.93 6.91
N ILE A 236 -24.03 11.86 6.88
CA ILE A 236 -24.77 12.30 8.06
C ILE A 236 -25.49 11.11 8.70
N VAL A 237 -26.13 10.26 7.90
CA VAL A 237 -26.79 9.04 8.39
C VAL A 237 -25.80 8.10 9.07
N ASP A 238 -24.63 7.88 8.48
CA ASP A 238 -23.61 6.99 9.05
C ASP A 238 -23.00 7.58 10.34
N LEU A 239 -22.76 8.89 10.35
CA LEU A 239 -22.28 9.64 11.51
C LEU A 239 -23.28 9.58 12.67
N MET A 240 -24.56 9.85 12.41
CA MET A 240 -25.62 9.75 13.42
C MET A 240 -25.76 8.33 13.98
N LYS A 241 -25.69 7.30 13.12
CA LYS A 241 -25.69 5.90 13.57
C LYS A 241 -24.51 5.60 14.48
N ALA A 242 -23.33 6.13 14.18
CA ALA A 242 -22.14 5.94 15.00
C ALA A 242 -22.23 6.68 16.34
N LEU A 243 -22.72 7.94 16.35
CA LEU A 243 -22.94 8.73 17.56
C LEU A 243 -24.01 8.12 18.48
N MET A 244 -25.08 7.56 17.93
CA MET A 244 -26.10 6.85 18.73
C MET A 244 -25.54 5.60 19.42
N LYS A 245 -24.51 4.96 18.84
CA LYS A 245 -23.84 3.78 19.41
C LYS A 245 -22.81 4.12 20.48
N GLY A 246 -22.31 5.36 20.54
CA GLY A 246 -21.31 5.79 21.52
C GLY A 246 -21.54 7.22 21.97
N ARG A 247 -21.94 7.41 23.23
CA ARG A 247 -21.90 8.74 23.88
C ARG A 247 -20.44 9.20 24.03
N SER A 248 -20.23 10.52 24.16
CA SER A 248 -18.92 11.21 24.14
C SER A 248 -17.72 10.34 24.54
N LYS A 249 -16.84 10.06 23.57
CA LYS A 249 -15.63 9.26 23.77
C LYS A 249 -14.60 10.00 24.64
N THR A 250 -14.13 9.36 25.70
CA THR A 250 -12.94 9.73 26.49
C THR A 250 -11.70 9.76 25.60
N GLN A 251 -10.62 10.45 26.03
CA GLN A 251 -9.37 10.50 25.25
C GLN A 251 -8.79 9.10 24.96
N ALA A 252 -8.87 8.18 25.93
CA ALA A 252 -8.43 6.79 25.75
C ALA A 252 -9.23 6.06 24.66
N GLU A 253 -10.54 6.31 24.55
CA GLU A 253 -11.38 5.75 23.49
C GLU A 253 -11.08 6.37 22.12
N LYS A 254 -10.68 7.65 22.08
CA LYS A 254 -10.20 8.30 20.84
C LYS A 254 -8.89 7.69 20.37
N ASP A 255 -7.95 7.45 21.28
CA ASP A 255 -6.67 6.83 20.96
C ASP A 255 -6.85 5.37 20.50
N ALA A 256 -7.78 4.62 21.10
CA ALA A 256 -8.14 3.27 20.67
C ALA A 256 -8.73 3.24 19.24
N VAL A 257 -9.56 4.22 18.88
CA VAL A 257 -10.08 4.33 17.49
C VAL A 257 -8.93 4.47 16.50
N TRP A 258 -7.94 5.32 16.79
CA TRP A 258 -6.75 5.45 15.95
C TRP A 258 -5.91 4.18 15.91
N ALA A 259 -5.70 3.54 17.06
CA ALA A 259 -4.90 2.31 17.16
C ALA A 259 -5.47 1.15 16.32
N ARG A 260 -6.80 1.03 16.26
CA ARG A 260 -7.50 0.07 15.40
C ARG A 260 -7.17 0.24 13.92
N TRP A 261 -7.01 1.48 13.46
CA TRP A 261 -6.78 1.80 12.05
C TRP A 261 -5.31 1.73 11.65
N THR A 262 -4.39 1.85 12.61
CA THR A 262 -2.94 1.77 12.38
C THR A 262 -2.36 0.38 12.72
N GLY A 263 -3.20 -0.61 13.03
CA GLY A 263 -2.77 -1.99 13.33
C GLY A 263 -1.98 -2.15 14.63
N VAL A 264 -1.99 -1.16 15.53
CA VAL A 264 -1.12 -1.12 16.73
C VAL A 264 -1.59 -2.08 17.84
N GLU A 265 -2.82 -2.59 17.77
CA GLU A 265 -3.35 -3.51 18.80
C GLU A 265 -2.86 -4.97 18.68
N ASN A 266 -2.25 -5.39 17.56
CA ASN A 266 -1.81 -6.79 17.37
C ASN A 266 -0.30 -7.03 17.63
N ALA A 267 0.42 -6.08 18.21
CA ALA A 267 1.86 -6.22 18.54
C ALA A 267 2.13 -6.60 20.01
N GLN A 268 1.09 -6.92 20.78
CA GLN A 268 1.21 -7.44 22.15
C GLN A 268 0.42 -8.76 22.28
N SER A 269 0.93 -9.82 21.66
CA SER A 269 0.65 -11.21 22.06
C SER A 269 1.84 -12.08 21.72
#